data_AF-A0A2T6D6P4-F1
#
_entry.id   AF-A0A2T6D6P4-F1
#
_cell.length_a   1.000
_cell.length_b   1.000
_cell.length_c   1.000
_cell.angle_alpha   90.00
_cell.angle_beta   90.00
_cell.angle_gamma   90.00
#
_symmetry.space_group_name_H-M   'P 1'
#
loop_
_entity.id
_entity.type
_entity.pdbx_description
1 polymer ?
#
loop_
_entity_poly.entity_id
_entity_poly.type
_entity_poly.pdbx_seq_one_letter_code
_entity_poly.pdbx_strand_id
1 'polypeptide(L)'
;MTALVELQRITLCRFHAAAAIDLRVLTRDAHRRRIVINRADCSRSQRLRSHGENSAPRSEVERGKILRQFLRHVREEAQTGRSGRMLARAESHAGGNQDAWRLASRVLPFPPGDLVGVHLELAPDRQWGARRGRRAGKCLGRHLGRPPAETLHQPLRCRLIAIHLDLQRPRVRPRQHHDPLGIEEPQAFRPGIFPLLRAEAGPSVEVLDHAWYLEHNSAIVKRAKLIIAASESNADILYATRFRAPDAFVLLEVDGRKTLLLSDLEIDRGRRDAQVDEVLSYSALEKEIQGKKKARPAIAQVVASFLKSRRINRVEVPGDFPHLIATNLQKEGIKTAPASSTLWPERVIKTPDEIKAITAANRIAEAGLARAEEILKASEIRKDHKLLWSGKVLTSETLRTEMEIAVVRAGGEARGDTIVACGDAACDPHERGHGPLFAHQLIILDIFPRAAGSGYYGDITRTVLRGRASDAQLRIWETCLAAQKFALKAIRPGIAGIEIHNGIKTYFAEQGYPTEIRDGRWHGFFHGTGHGLGLEIHEEPRFAAATFQPGQVFTVEPGIYWPGIGGVRHEDVVVVTETGCKLLTKYPKPFEIA
;
A
#
# COMPACT_ATOMS: atom_id res chain seq x y z
N MET A 1 -12.72 -48.94 -26.71
CA MET A 1 -12.71 -49.93 -25.62
C MET A 1 -11.26 -50.31 -25.32
N THR A 2 -10.93 -50.39 -24.03
CA THR A 2 -9.82 -51.14 -23.41
C THR A 2 -8.37 -50.72 -23.71
N ALA A 3 -7.83 -49.84 -22.85
CA ALA A 3 -6.51 -49.98 -22.19
C ALA A 3 -6.20 -48.70 -21.37
N LEU A 4 -6.97 -48.43 -20.31
CA LEU A 4 -6.79 -47.26 -19.44
C LEU A 4 -7.08 -47.63 -17.96
N VAL A 5 -6.58 -48.80 -17.53
CA VAL A 5 -6.84 -49.33 -16.17
C VAL A 5 -5.56 -49.74 -15.40
N GLU A 6 -4.38 -49.82 -15.99
CA GLU A 6 -3.18 -50.14 -15.21
C GLU A 6 -2.22 -48.96 -15.09
N LEU A 7 -2.45 -48.12 -14.08
CA LEU A 7 -1.42 -47.46 -13.25
C LEU A 7 -2.04 -46.62 -12.13
N GLN A 8 -3.09 -47.16 -11.49
CA GLN A 8 -3.39 -46.87 -10.08
C GLN A 8 -2.72 -47.95 -9.23
N ARG A 9 -1.53 -47.66 -8.71
CA ARG A 9 -0.96 -48.12 -7.42
C ARG A 9 0.57 -47.97 -7.47
N ILE A 10 1.15 -47.64 -6.32
CA ILE A 10 2.56 -47.28 -6.04
C ILE A 10 2.74 -45.75 -6.22
N THR A 11 2.66 -44.88 -5.22
CA THR A 11 3.18 -44.99 -3.85
C THR A 11 2.49 -43.96 -2.93
N LEU A 12 1.93 -44.44 -1.83
CA LEU A 12 1.63 -43.66 -0.64
C LEU A 12 2.87 -43.74 0.25
N CYS A 13 3.66 -42.68 0.35
CA CYS A 13 4.63 -42.49 1.44
C CYS A 13 4.87 -40.99 1.68
N ARG A 14 4.38 -40.51 2.82
CA ARG A 14 4.66 -39.19 3.40
C ARG A 14 6.15 -39.06 3.71
N PHE A 15 6.74 -37.86 3.57
CA PHE A 15 7.51 -37.19 4.64
C PHE A 15 7.72 -35.70 4.32
N HIS A 16 7.39 -34.86 5.31
CA HIS A 16 7.55 -33.40 5.32
C HIS A 16 9.03 -32.99 5.48
N ALA A 17 9.48 -31.98 4.71
CA ALA A 17 10.30 -30.84 5.16
C ALA A 17 10.84 -30.09 3.94
N ALA A 18 10.21 -28.98 3.56
CA ALA A 18 10.80 -28.02 2.63
C ALA A 18 10.73 -26.63 3.26
N ALA A 19 11.89 -26.05 3.55
CA ALA A 19 12.04 -24.64 3.84
C ALA A 19 11.73 -23.86 2.56
N ALA A 20 10.69 -23.03 2.59
CA ALA A 20 10.37 -22.13 1.48
C ALA A 20 11.42 -21.00 1.45
N ILE A 21 12.09 -20.84 0.31
CA ILE A 21 12.90 -19.66 -0.01
C ILE A 21 11.98 -18.71 -0.77
N ASP A 22 11.69 -17.54 -0.20
CA ASP A 22 10.83 -16.53 -0.79
C ASP A 22 11.70 -15.55 -1.61
N LEU A 23 11.47 -15.45 -2.92
CA LEU A 23 12.21 -14.58 -3.85
C LEU A 23 11.35 -13.35 -4.18
N ARG A 24 11.79 -12.16 -3.76
CA ARG A 24 11.16 -10.89 -4.17
C ARG A 24 11.94 -10.23 -5.31
N VAL A 25 11.24 -9.89 -6.39
CA VAL A 25 11.73 -9.07 -7.50
C VAL A 25 11.35 -7.61 -7.24
N LEU A 26 12.32 -6.71 -7.21
CA LEU A 26 12.10 -5.26 -7.21
C LEU A 26 12.36 -4.69 -8.62
N THR A 27 11.66 -3.61 -8.94
CA THR A 27 11.22 -3.18 -10.28
C THR A 27 12.28 -2.60 -11.24
N ARG A 28 11.80 -2.42 -12.49
CA ARG A 28 12.39 -1.84 -13.72
C ARG A 28 13.29 -0.61 -13.52
N ASP A 29 14.46 -0.65 -14.17
CA ASP A 29 15.15 0.53 -14.71
C ASP A 29 15.46 0.27 -16.19
N ALA A 30 15.07 1.20 -17.08
CA ALA A 30 14.94 0.96 -18.51
C ALA A 30 16.25 1.00 -19.30
N HIS A 31 17.41 1.29 -18.67
CA HIS A 31 18.67 1.37 -19.42
C HIS A 31 19.87 0.60 -18.88
N ARG A 32 19.76 -0.14 -17.75
CA ARG A 32 20.77 -1.14 -17.36
C ARG A 32 20.12 -2.31 -16.61
N ARG A 33 20.09 -3.50 -17.24
CA ARG A 33 19.60 -4.74 -16.62
C ARG A 33 20.61 -5.25 -15.59
N ARG A 34 20.44 -4.92 -14.32
CA ARG A 34 21.09 -5.58 -13.18
C ARG A 34 20.05 -5.88 -12.10
N ILE A 35 19.96 -7.15 -11.70
CA ILE A 35 19.22 -7.59 -10.51
C ILE A 35 20.24 -7.69 -9.38
N VAL A 36 20.02 -6.99 -8.26
CA VAL A 36 20.88 -7.06 -7.06
C VAL A 36 20.09 -7.71 -5.94
N ILE A 37 20.57 -8.85 -5.43
CA ILE A 37 20.01 -9.57 -4.26
C ILE A 37 20.85 -9.18 -3.04
N ASN A 38 20.24 -8.81 -1.92
CA ASN A 38 20.98 -8.62 -0.66
C ASN A 38 20.33 -9.30 0.54
N ARG A 39 21.15 -10.13 1.21
CA ARG A 39 21.01 -10.84 2.52
C ARG A 39 19.85 -11.82 2.73
N ALA A 40 20.24 -13.05 3.08
CA ALA A 40 19.46 -13.93 3.95
C ALA A 40 19.99 -13.78 5.38
N ASP A 41 19.22 -13.15 6.28
CA ASP A 41 19.55 -13.11 7.71
C ASP A 41 19.00 -14.36 8.41
N CYS A 42 19.89 -15.22 8.90
CA CYS A 42 19.55 -16.35 9.75
C CYS A 42 19.83 -15.95 11.21
N SER A 43 18.94 -15.16 11.82
CA SER A 43 19.08 -14.76 13.22
C SER A 43 17.73 -14.76 13.96
N ARG A 44 17.36 -15.90 14.55
CA ARG A 44 16.63 -15.98 15.84
C ARG A 44 16.51 -17.43 16.33
N SER A 45 17.52 -17.88 17.05
CA SER A 45 17.39 -18.96 18.03
C SER A 45 18.03 -18.49 19.33
N GLN A 46 17.30 -17.74 20.14
CA GLN A 46 17.64 -17.55 21.55
C GLN A 46 16.39 -17.53 22.43
N ARG A 47 16.46 -18.41 23.43
CA ARG A 47 15.63 -18.57 24.65
C ARG A 47 14.34 -19.38 24.53
N LEU A 48 14.48 -20.68 24.74
CA LEU A 48 13.73 -21.36 25.81
C LEU A 48 14.74 -22.14 26.66
N ARG A 49 14.96 -21.68 27.90
CA ARG A 49 15.43 -22.54 29.00
C ARG A 49 14.19 -22.88 29.82
N SER A 50 13.88 -24.17 29.95
CA SER A 50 13.57 -24.79 31.25
C SER A 50 13.35 -26.30 31.06
N HIS A 51 14.18 -27.03 31.81
CA HIS A 51 14.07 -28.42 32.27
C HIS A 51 14.08 -29.60 31.30
N GLY A 52 15.19 -30.35 31.38
CA GLY A 52 15.12 -31.80 31.64
C GLY A 52 15.39 -32.74 30.46
N GLU A 53 16.66 -33.05 30.27
CA GLU A 53 17.21 -34.32 29.75
C GLU A 53 17.03 -34.73 28.26
N ASN A 54 18.17 -34.59 27.55
CA ASN A 54 18.80 -35.55 26.63
C ASN A 54 18.02 -36.12 25.42
N SER A 55 18.19 -35.48 24.26
CA SER A 55 18.95 -36.04 23.11
C SER A 55 18.95 -35.07 21.91
N ALA A 56 20.02 -34.28 21.78
CA ALA A 56 20.33 -33.55 20.55
C ALA A 56 21.24 -34.43 19.66
N PRO A 57 21.06 -34.47 18.32
CA PRO A 57 22.05 -35.06 17.43
C PRO A 57 23.37 -34.30 17.54
N ARG A 58 24.45 -35.05 17.79
CA ARG A 58 25.79 -34.55 18.09
C ARG A 58 26.59 -34.39 16.79
N SER A 59 27.18 -33.21 16.62
CA SER A 59 28.33 -32.86 15.76
C SER A 59 28.07 -32.42 14.31
N GLU A 60 28.90 -31.47 13.86
CA GLU A 60 29.00 -30.92 12.50
C GLU A 60 29.26 -31.99 11.42
N VAL A 61 29.77 -33.15 11.86
CA VAL A 61 29.97 -34.37 11.05
C VAL A 61 28.63 -34.90 10.51
N GLU A 62 27.53 -34.73 11.25
CA GLU A 62 26.20 -35.23 10.89
C GLU A 62 25.54 -34.37 9.79
N ARG A 63 25.73 -33.04 9.82
CA ARG A 63 25.30 -32.14 8.73
C ARG A 63 26.09 -32.35 7.45
N GLY A 64 27.40 -32.61 7.57
CA GLY A 64 28.24 -32.98 6.42
C GLY A 64 27.88 -34.35 5.84
N LYS A 65 27.36 -35.29 6.64
CA LYS A 65 26.84 -36.58 6.15
C LYS A 65 25.58 -36.41 5.32
N ILE A 66 24.63 -35.58 5.75
CA ILE A 66 23.37 -35.31 5.02
C ILE A 66 23.66 -34.66 3.65
N LEU A 67 24.54 -33.66 3.59
CA LEU A 67 24.91 -33.01 2.33
C LEU A 67 25.67 -33.96 1.38
N ARG A 68 26.55 -34.82 1.92
CA ARG A 68 27.23 -35.86 1.14
C ARG A 68 26.29 -36.97 0.66
N GLN A 69 25.18 -37.22 1.37
CA GLN A 69 24.18 -38.22 0.98
C GLN A 69 23.27 -37.67 -0.13
N PHE A 70 22.87 -36.41 -0.04
CA PHE A 70 22.16 -35.68 -1.09
C PHE A 70 22.98 -35.58 -2.39
N LEU A 71 24.25 -35.19 -2.28
CA LEU A 71 25.15 -35.10 -3.45
C LEU A 71 25.51 -36.47 -4.05
N ARG A 72 25.51 -37.54 -3.25
CA ARG A 72 25.70 -38.91 -3.76
C ARG A 72 24.49 -39.40 -4.53
N HIS A 73 23.28 -39.09 -4.07
CA HIS A 73 22.04 -39.45 -4.73
C HIS A 73 21.88 -38.74 -6.09
N VAL A 74 22.20 -37.45 -6.14
CA VAL A 74 22.26 -36.66 -7.39
C VAL A 74 23.34 -37.19 -8.37
N ARG A 75 24.40 -37.84 -7.85
CA ARG A 75 25.48 -38.43 -8.65
C ARG A 75 25.15 -39.85 -9.13
N GLU A 76 24.42 -40.62 -8.33
CA GLU A 76 23.92 -41.96 -8.67
C GLU A 76 22.84 -41.88 -9.76
N GLU A 77 21.91 -40.91 -9.69
CA GLU A 77 20.96 -40.65 -10.77
C GLU A 77 21.64 -40.19 -12.07
N ALA A 78 22.76 -39.48 -11.96
CA ALA A 78 23.55 -39.07 -13.12
C ALA A 78 24.40 -40.21 -13.72
N GLN A 79 24.60 -41.32 -13.00
CA GLN A 79 25.45 -42.44 -13.42
C GLN A 79 24.68 -43.65 -13.97
N THR A 80 23.36 -43.75 -13.78
CA THR A 80 22.56 -44.89 -14.28
C THR A 80 22.19 -44.85 -15.77
N GLY A 81 22.63 -43.82 -16.50
CA GLY A 81 22.86 -43.82 -17.95
C GLY A 81 21.99 -44.73 -18.82
N ARG A 82 20.67 -44.52 -18.87
CA ARG A 82 19.84 -45.01 -20.00
C ARG A 82 19.84 -44.01 -21.15
N SER A 83 21.02 -43.84 -21.76
CA SER A 83 21.28 -43.69 -23.21
C SER A 83 22.63 -42.98 -23.49
N GLY A 84 23.61 -43.74 -23.98
CA GLY A 84 24.61 -43.28 -24.97
C GLY A 84 25.95 -42.69 -24.48
N ARG A 85 27.06 -43.40 -24.72
CA ARG A 85 28.46 -43.12 -24.35
C ARG A 85 29.16 -42.07 -25.22
N MET A 86 30.11 -41.30 -24.66
CA MET A 86 31.52 -41.31 -25.11
C MET A 86 32.47 -40.70 -24.04
N LEU A 87 33.61 -41.38 -23.84
CA LEU A 87 34.66 -41.18 -22.84
C LEU A 87 35.86 -40.40 -23.43
N ALA A 88 36.55 -39.57 -22.62
CA ALA A 88 38.02 -39.41 -22.66
C ALA A 88 38.58 -38.69 -21.39
N ARG A 89 39.59 -39.34 -20.76
CA ARG A 89 40.66 -38.82 -19.85
C ARG A 89 41.85 -38.36 -20.74
N ALA A 90 42.90 -37.60 -20.40
CA ALA A 90 43.71 -37.37 -19.18
C ALA A 90 44.54 -36.05 -19.36
N GLU A 91 44.81 -35.26 -18.32
CA GLU A 91 46.10 -35.07 -17.60
C GLU A 91 47.18 -34.08 -18.15
N SER A 92 47.72 -33.30 -17.20
CA SER A 92 49.02 -32.58 -17.16
C SER A 92 49.17 -31.22 -17.86
N HIS A 93 49.37 -30.15 -17.08
CA HIS A 93 50.68 -29.48 -16.92
C HIS A 93 50.59 -28.32 -15.92
N ALA A 94 51.56 -28.27 -15.01
CA ALA A 94 51.76 -27.22 -14.03
C ALA A 94 52.31 -25.95 -14.69
N GLY A 95 51.90 -24.77 -14.21
CA GLY A 95 52.60 -23.53 -14.49
C GLY A 95 51.73 -22.28 -14.40
N GLY A 96 51.86 -21.54 -13.31
CA GLY A 96 51.88 -20.08 -13.36
C GLY A 96 50.54 -19.33 -13.37
N ASN A 97 50.39 -18.53 -12.33
CA ASN A 97 49.57 -17.33 -12.22
C ASN A 97 48.08 -17.44 -11.90
N GLN A 98 47.72 -16.57 -10.96
CA GLN A 98 46.41 -16.34 -10.38
C GLN A 98 45.43 -15.94 -11.50
N ASP A 99 44.30 -16.64 -11.64
CA ASP A 99 42.97 -16.11 -12.01
C ASP A 99 41.98 -17.25 -12.36
N ALA A 100 40.72 -17.06 -11.93
CA ALA A 100 39.49 -17.77 -12.35
C ALA A 100 39.48 -19.31 -12.38
N TRP A 101 38.83 -19.92 -11.37
CA TRP A 101 38.27 -21.27 -11.51
C TRP A 101 37.03 -21.22 -12.43
N ARG A 102 37.19 -21.54 -13.72
CA ARG A 102 36.05 -21.81 -14.62
C ARG A 102 35.55 -23.24 -14.38
N LEU A 103 34.42 -23.39 -13.69
CA LEU A 103 33.71 -24.66 -13.63
C LEU A 103 32.89 -24.85 -14.91
N ALA A 104 32.98 -26.06 -15.48
CA ALA A 104 32.38 -26.46 -16.76
C ALA A 104 30.90 -26.05 -16.93
N SER A 105 30.60 -25.51 -18.11
CA SER A 105 29.26 -25.23 -18.62
C SER A 105 28.43 -26.52 -18.71
N ARG A 106 27.23 -26.52 -18.10
CA ARG A 106 26.21 -27.55 -18.34
C ARG A 106 25.04 -26.92 -19.08
N VAL A 107 24.89 -27.28 -20.35
CA VAL A 107 23.66 -27.06 -21.12
C VAL A 107 22.71 -28.21 -20.77
N LEU A 108 21.56 -27.91 -20.18
CA LEU A 108 20.47 -28.88 -20.02
C LEU A 108 19.67 -28.91 -21.33
N PRO A 109 19.37 -30.08 -21.92
CA PRO A 109 18.64 -30.15 -23.17
C PRO A 109 17.13 -29.95 -22.92
N PHE A 110 16.57 -28.90 -23.51
CA PHE A 110 15.13 -28.71 -23.74
C PHE A 110 14.86 -28.86 -25.25
N PRO A 111 13.61 -29.11 -25.69
CA PRO A 111 13.31 -29.34 -27.11
C PRO A 111 13.65 -28.10 -27.97
N PRO A 112 13.90 -28.28 -29.28
CA PRO A 112 14.55 -27.25 -30.10
C PRO A 112 13.61 -26.09 -30.40
N GLY A 113 13.76 -25.02 -29.64
CA GLY A 113 13.12 -23.72 -29.83
C GLY A 113 13.37 -22.89 -28.58
N ASP A 114 14.21 -21.87 -28.71
CA ASP A 114 14.62 -20.89 -27.68
C ASP A 114 15.69 -21.37 -26.67
N LEU A 115 16.96 -21.17 -27.04
CA LEU A 115 18.11 -21.32 -26.16
C LEU A 115 18.22 -20.13 -25.19
N VAL A 116 18.19 -20.40 -23.88
CA VAL A 116 18.59 -19.46 -22.82
C VAL A 116 19.86 -20.00 -22.15
N GLY A 117 20.97 -19.28 -22.28
CA GLY A 117 22.20 -19.58 -21.54
C GLY A 117 22.22 -18.87 -20.19
N VAL A 118 22.55 -19.60 -19.11
CA VAL A 118 22.73 -19.04 -17.76
C VAL A 118 24.21 -19.10 -17.37
N HIS A 119 24.82 -17.94 -17.12
CA HIS A 119 26.20 -17.86 -16.64
C HIS A 119 26.24 -17.41 -15.17
N LEU A 120 27.01 -18.14 -14.35
CA LEU A 120 27.21 -17.88 -12.93
C LEU A 120 28.67 -17.49 -12.68
N GLU A 121 28.88 -16.34 -12.03
CA GLU A 121 30.21 -15.85 -11.66
C GLU A 121 30.32 -15.70 -10.14
N LEU A 122 31.38 -16.27 -9.57
CA LEU A 122 31.65 -16.30 -8.13
C LEU A 122 32.97 -15.59 -7.84
N ALA A 123 33.00 -14.71 -6.84
CA ALA A 123 34.25 -14.13 -6.34
C ALA A 123 34.38 -14.32 -4.81
N PRO A 124 35.62 -14.36 -4.28
CA PRO A 124 35.87 -14.42 -2.85
C PRO A 124 35.61 -13.07 -2.16
N ASP A 125 35.00 -13.14 -0.97
CA ASP A 125 34.52 -11.98 -0.20
C ASP A 125 35.70 -11.13 0.35
N ARG A 126 35.92 -9.93 -0.21
CA ARG A 126 36.98 -8.97 0.23
C ARG A 126 36.39 -7.64 0.71
N GLN A 127 35.61 -7.62 1.79
CA GLN A 127 35.31 -6.36 2.52
C GLN A 127 35.11 -6.59 4.02
N TRP A 128 36.23 -6.71 4.74
CA TRP A 128 36.37 -6.21 6.12
C TRP A 128 37.66 -5.38 6.14
N GLY A 129 37.53 -4.09 5.79
CA GLY A 129 38.64 -3.15 5.76
C GLY A 129 38.90 -2.57 7.14
N ALA A 130 40.12 -2.77 7.63
CA ALA A 130 40.67 -2.10 8.79
C ALA A 130 40.55 -0.57 8.67
N ARG A 131 39.92 0.08 9.66
CA ARG A 131 40.13 1.51 9.92
C ARG A 131 41.53 1.68 10.52
N ARG A 132 42.43 2.35 9.79
CA ARG A 132 43.70 2.87 10.32
C ARG A 132 43.42 4.08 11.22
N GLY A 133 43.62 3.94 12.52
CA GLY A 133 43.84 5.06 13.45
C GLY A 133 45.30 5.09 13.90
N ARG A 134 45.96 6.25 13.83
CA ARG A 134 47.33 6.47 14.33
C ARG A 134 47.31 7.03 15.78
N ARG A 135 48.37 6.67 16.54
CA ARG A 135 48.89 7.23 17.81
C ARG A 135 48.11 6.83 19.08
N ALA A 136 48.70 6.44 20.23
CA ALA A 136 50.07 6.40 20.73
C ALA A 136 50.16 5.44 21.95
N GLY A 137 51.37 5.02 22.36
CA GLY A 137 51.70 4.77 23.79
C GLY A 137 52.01 3.34 24.26
N LYS A 138 53.31 3.03 24.33
CA LYS A 138 54.06 2.10 25.21
C LYS A 138 53.30 1.27 26.28
N CYS A 139 53.58 -0.04 26.37
CA CYS A 139 54.36 -0.66 27.46
C CYS A 139 54.52 -2.20 27.33
N LEU A 140 55.64 -2.69 27.86
CA LEU A 140 56.19 -4.05 27.85
C LEU A 140 55.38 -5.10 28.61
N GLY A 141 55.60 -6.39 28.29
CA GLY A 141 55.42 -7.50 29.23
C GLY A 141 55.44 -8.90 28.60
N ARG A 142 56.49 -9.68 28.88
CA ARG A 142 56.71 -11.09 28.48
C ARG A 142 55.74 -12.06 29.18
N HIS A 143 55.35 -13.17 28.54
CA HIS A 143 55.65 -14.53 29.02
C HIS A 143 55.23 -15.65 28.03
N LEU A 144 55.98 -16.74 28.14
CA LEU A 144 56.05 -17.96 27.33
C LEU A 144 54.90 -18.95 27.62
N GLY A 145 54.54 -19.75 26.60
CA GLY A 145 53.79 -21.02 26.75
C GLY A 145 53.24 -21.56 25.43
N ARG A 146 53.85 -22.61 24.86
CA ARG A 146 53.28 -23.52 23.81
C ARG A 146 52.19 -24.44 24.44
N PRO A 147 51.37 -25.27 23.73
CA PRO A 147 51.32 -25.74 22.31
C PRO A 147 49.83 -25.75 21.78
N PRO A 148 49.31 -26.59 20.84
CA PRO A 148 49.86 -27.45 19.77
C PRO A 148 49.24 -27.18 18.36
N ALA A 149 49.63 -28.02 17.40
CA ALA A 149 49.25 -28.02 15.98
C ALA A 149 47.74 -28.22 15.72
N GLU A 150 47.21 -27.45 14.76
CA GLU A 150 46.06 -27.83 13.93
C GLU A 150 46.06 -26.99 12.64
N THR A 151 46.30 -27.64 11.50
CA THR A 151 46.07 -27.10 10.16
C THR A 151 44.58 -26.83 9.97
N LEU A 152 44.17 -25.59 10.20
CA LEU A 152 42.85 -25.07 9.84
C LEU A 152 42.74 -24.98 8.31
N HIS A 153 42.12 -25.99 7.69
CA HIS A 153 41.44 -25.81 6.41
C HIS A 153 40.28 -24.82 6.62
N GLN A 154 40.51 -23.54 6.34
CA GLN A 154 39.43 -22.55 6.28
C GLN A 154 38.56 -22.83 5.05
N PRO A 155 37.22 -22.94 5.18
CA PRO A 155 36.35 -23.01 4.02
C PRO A 155 36.28 -21.64 3.33
N LEU A 156 36.64 -21.60 2.04
CA LEU A 156 36.41 -20.45 1.16
C LEU A 156 34.92 -20.13 1.12
N ARG A 157 34.55 -18.94 1.60
CA ARG A 157 33.20 -18.38 1.40
C ARG A 157 33.18 -17.64 0.06
N CYS A 158 32.41 -18.14 -0.89
CA CYS A 158 32.14 -17.47 -2.17
C CYS A 158 30.77 -16.78 -2.11
N ARG A 159 30.66 -15.61 -2.75
CA ARG A 159 29.41 -14.87 -2.92
C ARG A 159 28.99 -14.94 -4.38
N LEU A 160 27.70 -15.14 -4.65
CA LEU A 160 27.14 -15.02 -6.00
C LEU A 160 26.99 -13.53 -6.33
N ILE A 161 27.67 -13.07 -7.37
CA ILE A 161 27.76 -11.64 -7.68
C ILE A 161 26.90 -11.25 -8.88
N ALA A 162 26.70 -12.14 -9.86
CA ALA A 162 25.84 -11.87 -11.01
C ALA A 162 25.27 -13.15 -11.64
N ILE A 163 24.12 -12.98 -12.31
CA ILE A 163 23.55 -13.95 -13.26
C ILE A 163 23.37 -13.19 -14.57
N HIS A 164 23.97 -13.69 -15.65
CA HIS A 164 23.79 -13.13 -17.00
C HIS A 164 22.88 -14.04 -17.82
N LEU A 165 21.90 -13.44 -18.49
CA LEU A 165 21.00 -14.08 -19.44
C LEU A 165 21.25 -13.46 -20.81
N ASP A 166 21.77 -14.25 -21.74
CA ASP A 166 22.04 -13.81 -23.11
C ASP A 166 20.94 -14.31 -24.04
N LEU A 167 20.32 -13.40 -24.80
CA LEU A 167 19.25 -13.70 -25.75
C LEU A 167 19.75 -13.34 -27.15
N GLN A 168 20.21 -14.33 -27.91
CA GLN A 168 20.58 -14.09 -29.30
C GLN A 168 19.33 -14.09 -30.18
N ARG A 169 19.07 -12.97 -30.88
CA ARG A 169 18.10 -12.92 -31.98
C ARG A 169 18.79 -13.25 -33.31
N PRO A 170 18.14 -13.99 -34.23
CA PRO A 170 18.68 -14.18 -35.57
C PRO A 170 18.69 -12.86 -36.35
N ARG A 171 19.80 -12.58 -37.05
CA ARG A 171 19.94 -11.42 -37.95
C ARG A 171 19.15 -11.65 -39.24
N VAL A 172 18.17 -10.79 -39.52
CA VAL A 172 17.56 -10.66 -40.86
C VAL A 172 18.10 -9.37 -41.50
N ARG A 173 18.66 -9.47 -42.71
CA ARG A 173 19.16 -8.31 -43.49
C ARG A 173 17.99 -7.55 -44.12
N PRO A 174 17.99 -6.21 -44.14
CA PRO A 174 16.96 -5.45 -44.84
C PRO A 174 17.25 -5.39 -46.35
N ARG A 175 16.22 -5.60 -47.18
CA ARG A 175 16.22 -5.21 -48.60
C ARG A 175 15.84 -3.73 -48.71
N GLN A 176 16.58 -3.00 -49.53
CA GLN A 176 16.31 -1.60 -49.88
C GLN A 176 15.13 -1.50 -50.85
N HIS A 177 14.26 -0.53 -50.66
CA HIS A 177 13.44 0.03 -51.75
C HIS A 177 13.48 1.55 -51.69
N HIS A 178 13.75 2.12 -52.87
CA HIS A 178 13.82 3.54 -53.17
C HIS A 178 12.45 4.20 -53.14
N ASP A 179 12.43 5.44 -52.66
CA ASP A 179 11.39 6.43 -52.94
C ASP A 179 11.98 7.46 -53.92
N PRO A 180 11.20 7.94 -54.89
CA PRO A 180 11.32 9.35 -55.22
C PRO A 180 9.94 10.00 -55.39
N LEU A 181 9.76 11.17 -54.78
CA LEU A 181 9.42 12.42 -55.46
C LEU A 181 9.31 13.55 -54.41
N GLY A 182 10.18 14.55 -54.55
CA GLY A 182 10.20 15.75 -53.72
C GLY A 182 9.33 16.87 -54.26
N ILE A 183 8.77 17.68 -53.36
CA ILE A 183 8.29 19.05 -53.60
C ILE A 183 8.49 19.85 -52.28
N GLU A 184 9.10 21.03 -52.39
CA GLU A 184 9.38 21.99 -51.31
C GLU A 184 8.26 23.05 -51.10
N GLU A 185 7.94 23.27 -49.80
CA GLU A 185 7.62 24.53 -49.07
C GLU A 185 6.33 25.38 -49.31
N PRO A 186 5.88 26.28 -48.36
CA PRO A 186 6.54 26.76 -47.11
C PRO A 186 5.69 26.84 -45.79
N GLN A 187 6.44 26.93 -44.69
CA GLN A 187 6.21 27.53 -43.35
C GLN A 187 4.78 27.84 -42.80
N ALA A 188 4.38 27.10 -41.76
CA ALA A 188 3.60 27.63 -40.63
C ALA A 188 3.80 26.76 -39.36
N PHE A 189 4.07 27.44 -38.26
CA PHE A 189 4.37 26.95 -36.90
C PHE A 189 3.32 25.92 -36.40
N ARG A 190 3.75 24.70 -36.02
CA ARG A 190 2.91 23.70 -35.32
C ARG A 190 3.60 23.20 -34.04
N PRO A 191 2.87 23.04 -32.92
CA PRO A 191 3.43 22.51 -31.68
C PRO A 191 3.76 21.02 -31.81
N GLY A 192 4.89 20.61 -31.24
CA GLY A 192 5.49 19.28 -31.37
C GLY A 192 4.56 18.14 -30.95
N ILE A 193 4.24 17.28 -31.90
CA ILE A 193 3.61 15.98 -31.71
C ILE A 193 4.76 14.96 -31.49
N PHE A 194 4.82 14.36 -30.29
CA PHE A 194 5.64 13.16 -30.07
C PHE A 194 5.05 11.97 -30.85
N PRO A 195 5.85 11.17 -31.57
CA PRO A 195 5.32 10.01 -32.27
C PRO A 195 4.92 8.91 -31.28
N LEU A 196 3.62 8.59 -31.26
CA LEU A 196 3.07 7.36 -30.71
C LEU A 196 3.57 6.17 -31.54
N LEU A 197 4.62 5.50 -31.06
CA LEU A 197 4.96 4.15 -31.50
C LEU A 197 3.82 3.21 -31.10
N ARG A 198 2.98 2.83 -32.06
CA ARG A 198 2.10 1.66 -31.94
C ARG A 198 3.00 0.42 -31.90
N ALA A 199 3.15 -0.17 -30.72
CA ALA A 199 3.62 -1.53 -30.59
C ALA A 199 2.46 -2.46 -31.00
N GLU A 200 2.63 -3.17 -32.11
CA GLU A 200 1.76 -4.30 -32.43
C GLU A 200 1.92 -5.36 -31.34
N ALA A 201 0.78 -5.80 -30.80
CA ALA A 201 0.72 -6.85 -29.79
C ALA A 201 1.13 -8.18 -30.42
N GLY A 202 2.35 -8.64 -30.13
CA GLY A 202 2.74 -10.03 -30.33
C GLY A 202 1.94 -10.95 -29.40
N PRO A 203 1.81 -12.25 -29.73
CA PRO A 203 0.97 -13.16 -28.98
C PRO A 203 1.45 -13.24 -27.53
N SER A 204 0.53 -12.96 -26.61
CA SER A 204 0.72 -13.14 -25.18
C SER A 204 1.13 -14.58 -24.91
N VAL A 205 2.33 -14.77 -24.37
CA VAL A 205 2.67 -16.01 -23.68
C VAL A 205 1.74 -16.07 -22.46
N GLU A 206 0.75 -16.95 -22.51
CA GLU A 206 -0.03 -17.34 -21.34
C GLU A 206 0.95 -17.86 -20.29
N VAL A 207 1.24 -17.01 -19.30
CA VAL A 207 1.75 -17.49 -18.03
C VAL A 207 0.60 -18.29 -17.45
N LEU A 208 0.68 -19.61 -17.58
CA LEU A 208 -0.28 -20.55 -17.02
C LEU A 208 -0.66 -20.10 -15.61
N ASP A 209 -1.95 -19.79 -15.50
CA ASP A 209 -2.56 -19.11 -14.39
C ASP A 209 -2.31 -19.89 -13.10
N HIS A 210 -1.80 -19.19 -12.08
CA HIS A 210 -1.70 -19.73 -10.72
C HIS A 210 -3.10 -20.10 -10.18
N ALA A 211 -4.17 -19.58 -10.78
CA ALA A 211 -5.56 -19.98 -10.54
C ALA A 211 -5.88 -21.39 -11.06
N TRP A 212 -5.35 -21.81 -12.22
CA TRP A 212 -5.61 -23.14 -12.77
C TRP A 212 -5.08 -24.25 -11.86
N TYR A 213 -3.90 -24.04 -11.26
CA TYR A 213 -3.29 -24.98 -10.31
C TYR A 213 -4.02 -25.01 -8.94
N LEU A 214 -4.65 -23.91 -8.54
CA LEU A 214 -5.48 -23.84 -7.31
C LEU A 214 -6.88 -24.46 -7.51
N GLU A 215 -7.45 -24.31 -8.71
CA GLU A 215 -8.74 -24.92 -9.09
C GLU A 215 -8.68 -26.44 -9.15
N HIS A 216 -7.56 -27.01 -9.58
CA HIS A 216 -7.46 -28.45 -9.85
C HIS A 216 -6.78 -29.27 -8.74
N ASN A 217 -6.26 -28.63 -7.68
CA ASN A 217 -5.51 -29.33 -6.63
C ASN A 217 -5.77 -28.86 -5.17
N SER A 218 -6.91 -28.20 -4.91
CA SER A 218 -7.33 -27.91 -3.54
C SER A 218 -8.56 -28.75 -3.15
N ALA A 219 -8.50 -29.42 -2.00
CA ALA A 219 -9.71 -29.51 -1.21
C ALA A 219 -10.18 -28.06 -1.02
N ILE A 220 -11.35 -27.70 -1.59
CA ILE A 220 -11.87 -26.33 -1.69
C ILE A 220 -11.57 -25.56 -0.40
N VAL A 221 -10.53 -24.74 -0.41
CA VAL A 221 -10.20 -23.89 0.73
C VAL A 221 -11.20 -22.75 0.65
N LYS A 222 -12.27 -22.85 1.43
CA LYS A 222 -13.28 -21.80 1.54
C LYS A 222 -12.60 -20.46 1.78
N ARG A 223 -12.89 -19.45 0.96
CA ARG A 223 -12.38 -18.10 1.18
C ARG A 223 -13.21 -17.48 2.30
N ALA A 224 -12.61 -17.40 3.48
CA ALA A 224 -13.27 -16.90 4.68
C ALA A 224 -12.64 -15.59 5.14
N LYS A 225 -13.42 -14.50 5.18
CA LYS A 225 -13.03 -13.22 5.75
C LYS A 225 -13.67 -13.07 7.12
N LEU A 226 -12.92 -12.57 8.10
CA LEU A 226 -13.40 -12.34 9.45
C LEU A 226 -13.03 -10.92 9.89
N ILE A 227 -14.03 -10.19 10.38
CA ILE A 227 -13.83 -8.91 11.03
C ILE A 227 -14.60 -8.88 12.36
N ILE A 228 -13.98 -8.28 13.37
CA ILE A 228 -14.59 -8.02 14.68
C ILE A 228 -14.33 -6.57 14.99
N ALA A 229 -15.35 -5.73 14.81
CA ALA A 229 -15.24 -4.29 14.93
C ALA A 229 -16.62 -3.66 15.18
N ALA A 230 -16.63 -2.42 15.66
CA ALA A 230 -17.83 -1.60 15.72
C ALA A 230 -18.01 -0.87 14.38
N SER A 231 -19.16 -1.04 13.75
CA SER A 231 -19.47 -0.40 12.45
C SER A 231 -19.56 1.13 12.48
N GLU A 232 -19.77 1.72 13.65
CA GLU A 232 -19.73 3.18 13.78
C GLU A 232 -18.32 3.74 13.55
N SER A 233 -17.27 2.98 13.87
CA SER A 233 -15.87 3.43 13.74
C SER A 233 -15.06 2.65 12.71
N ASN A 234 -15.61 1.58 12.11
CA ASN A 234 -14.93 0.78 11.11
C ASN A 234 -15.73 0.71 9.80
N ALA A 235 -15.13 1.24 8.74
CA ALA A 235 -15.77 1.35 7.42
C ALA A 235 -15.93 0.02 6.70
N ASP A 236 -15.00 -0.94 6.88
CA ASP A 236 -15.07 -2.25 6.24
C ASP A 236 -16.30 -3.04 6.71
N ILE A 237 -16.53 -3.11 8.02
CA ILE A 237 -17.70 -3.82 8.54
C ILE A 237 -19.00 -3.07 8.25
N LEU A 238 -19.00 -1.72 8.25
CA LEU A 238 -20.16 -0.93 7.83
C LEU A 238 -20.48 -1.13 6.34
N TYR A 239 -19.47 -1.15 5.48
CA TYR A 239 -19.62 -1.43 4.05
C TYR A 239 -20.24 -2.80 3.82
N ALA A 240 -19.68 -3.82 4.48
CA ALA A 240 -20.07 -5.20 4.27
C ALA A 240 -21.49 -5.51 4.77
N THR A 241 -21.96 -4.81 5.81
CA THR A 241 -23.22 -5.13 6.50
C THR A 241 -24.33 -4.11 6.30
N ARG A 242 -23.99 -2.87 5.95
CA ARG A 242 -24.87 -1.68 5.99
C ARG A 242 -25.59 -1.49 7.33
N PHE A 243 -25.09 -2.12 8.39
CA PHE A 243 -25.65 -2.09 9.73
C PHE A 243 -24.80 -1.20 10.63
N ARG A 244 -25.46 -0.35 11.41
CA ARG A 244 -24.80 0.54 12.39
C ARG A 244 -25.07 0.05 13.81
N ALA A 245 -23.98 -0.24 14.51
CA ALA A 245 -23.92 -0.54 15.92
C ALA A 245 -22.66 0.08 16.57
N PRO A 246 -22.79 0.61 17.80
CA PRO A 246 -21.70 1.23 18.55
C PRO A 246 -20.71 0.21 19.12
N ASP A 247 -21.21 -0.98 19.47
CA ASP A 247 -20.41 -2.06 20.03
C ASP A 247 -19.83 -2.96 18.93
N ALA A 248 -18.68 -3.56 19.21
CA ALA A 248 -18.04 -4.48 18.28
C ALA A 248 -18.84 -5.78 18.13
N PHE A 249 -18.99 -6.23 16.88
CA PHE A 249 -19.65 -7.49 16.56
C PHE A 249 -18.86 -8.28 15.52
N VAL A 250 -19.23 -9.55 15.33
CA VAL A 250 -18.50 -10.47 14.45
C VAL A 250 -19.21 -10.54 13.10
N LEU A 251 -18.46 -10.30 12.03
CA LEU A 251 -18.87 -10.63 10.67
C LEU A 251 -17.94 -11.70 10.11
N LEU A 252 -18.54 -12.77 9.60
CA LEU A 252 -17.89 -13.80 8.82
C LEU A 252 -18.46 -13.78 7.40
N GLU A 253 -17.60 -13.68 6.39
CA GLU A 253 -17.97 -13.89 4.99
C GLU A 253 -17.30 -15.16 4.47
N VAL A 254 -18.06 -16.08 3.88
CA VAL A 254 -17.56 -17.35 3.34
C VAL A 254 -18.08 -17.53 1.92
N ASP A 255 -17.19 -17.49 0.95
CA ASP A 255 -17.53 -17.62 -0.47
C ASP A 255 -18.69 -16.67 -0.87
N GLY A 256 -18.63 -15.43 -0.37
CA GLY A 256 -19.62 -14.37 -0.60
C GLY A 256 -20.81 -14.34 0.36
N ARG A 257 -21.03 -15.40 1.14
CA ARG A 257 -22.14 -15.48 2.10
C ARG A 257 -21.77 -14.89 3.46
N LYS A 258 -22.54 -13.91 3.94
CA LYS A 258 -22.28 -13.12 5.15
C LYS A 258 -23.13 -13.59 6.33
N THR A 259 -22.47 -13.89 7.45
CA THR A 259 -23.11 -14.20 8.73
C THR A 259 -22.67 -13.21 9.80
N LEU A 260 -23.64 -12.62 10.51
CA LEU A 260 -23.40 -11.77 11.69
C LEU A 260 -23.62 -12.53 12.98
N LEU A 261 -22.74 -12.32 13.96
CA LEU A 261 -22.99 -12.66 15.36
C LEU A 261 -23.20 -11.38 16.15
N LEU A 262 -24.41 -11.19 16.69
CA LEU A 262 -24.81 -9.98 17.41
C LEU A 262 -25.17 -10.30 18.86
N SER A 263 -24.95 -9.32 19.73
CA SER A 263 -25.42 -9.38 21.12
C SER A 263 -26.94 -9.35 21.20
N ASP A 264 -27.49 -9.68 22.36
CA ASP A 264 -28.95 -9.62 22.58
C ASP A 264 -29.52 -8.18 22.44
N LEU A 265 -28.67 -7.15 22.57
CA LEU A 265 -29.05 -5.74 22.37
C LEU A 265 -29.21 -5.38 20.89
N GLU A 266 -28.45 -6.03 20.01
CA GLU A 266 -28.36 -5.66 18.59
C GLU A 266 -29.04 -6.65 17.64
N ILE A 267 -29.33 -7.87 18.10
CA ILE A 267 -29.75 -8.97 17.20
C ILE A 267 -31.04 -8.66 16.43
N ASP A 268 -32.04 -8.06 17.05
CA ASP A 268 -33.32 -7.78 16.39
C ASP A 268 -33.22 -6.58 15.43
N ARG A 269 -32.32 -5.63 15.70
CA ARG A 269 -31.97 -4.57 14.74
C ARG A 269 -31.21 -5.16 13.56
N GLY A 270 -30.21 -6.00 13.81
CA GLY A 270 -29.45 -6.67 12.76
C GLY A 270 -30.32 -7.52 11.84
N ARG A 271 -31.28 -8.27 12.38
CA ARG A 271 -32.25 -9.04 11.57
C ARG A 271 -33.13 -8.18 10.66
N ARG A 272 -33.42 -6.95 11.09
CA ARG A 272 -34.30 -6.02 10.36
C ARG A 272 -33.53 -5.22 9.31
N ASP A 273 -32.34 -4.75 9.68
CA ASP A 273 -31.67 -3.65 8.99
C ASP A 273 -30.36 -4.09 8.30
N ALA A 274 -29.71 -5.17 8.74
CA ALA A 274 -28.42 -5.59 8.16
C ALA A 274 -28.59 -6.28 6.80
N GLN A 275 -27.77 -5.90 5.84
CA GLN A 275 -27.70 -6.51 4.50
C GLN A 275 -26.75 -7.71 4.51
N VAL A 276 -27.18 -8.79 5.15
CA VAL A 276 -26.42 -10.05 5.27
C VAL A 276 -27.35 -11.27 5.09
N ASP A 277 -26.77 -12.44 4.86
CA ASP A 277 -27.53 -13.67 4.61
C ASP A 277 -28.04 -14.34 5.89
N GLU A 278 -27.40 -14.09 7.02
CA GLU A 278 -27.71 -14.75 8.29
C GLU A 278 -27.32 -13.89 9.49
N VAL A 279 -28.18 -13.86 10.51
CA VAL A 279 -27.92 -13.19 11.79
C VAL A 279 -28.15 -14.17 12.94
N LEU A 280 -27.10 -14.40 13.74
CA LEU A 280 -27.09 -15.34 14.87
C LEU A 280 -26.83 -14.60 16.19
N SER A 281 -27.31 -15.18 17.29
CA SER A 281 -27.05 -14.66 18.64
C SER A 281 -25.65 -15.07 19.09
N TYR A 282 -24.79 -14.07 19.32
CA TYR A 282 -23.51 -14.26 19.98
C TYR A 282 -23.72 -14.76 21.42
N SER A 283 -24.67 -14.18 22.16
CA SER A 283 -24.96 -14.57 23.54
C SER A 283 -25.39 -16.03 23.67
N ALA A 284 -26.13 -16.57 22.69
CA ALA A 284 -26.53 -17.97 22.68
C ALA A 284 -25.32 -18.90 22.51
N LEU A 285 -24.43 -18.59 21.56
CA LEU A 285 -23.18 -19.33 21.35
C LEU A 285 -22.24 -19.23 22.58
N GLU A 286 -22.16 -18.06 23.19
CA GLU A 286 -21.40 -17.84 24.42
C GLU A 286 -21.92 -18.74 25.56
N LYS A 287 -23.23 -18.76 25.79
CA LYS A 287 -23.88 -19.60 26.83
C LYS A 287 -23.68 -21.09 26.59
N GLU A 288 -23.78 -21.54 25.34
CA GLU A 288 -23.55 -22.94 24.96
C GLU A 288 -22.13 -23.39 25.34
N ILE A 289 -21.12 -22.57 25.04
CA ILE A 289 -19.72 -22.85 25.33
C ILE A 289 -19.40 -22.72 26.82
N GLN A 290 -20.02 -21.74 27.49
CA GLN A 290 -19.86 -21.54 28.93
C GLN A 290 -20.41 -22.76 29.70
N GLY A 291 -21.57 -23.28 29.31
CA GLY A 291 -22.25 -24.36 30.01
C GLY A 291 -22.43 -24.04 31.49
N LYS A 292 -21.93 -24.92 32.37
CA LYS A 292 -21.98 -24.73 33.84
C LYS A 292 -20.79 -23.95 34.41
N LYS A 293 -19.85 -23.49 33.59
CA LYS A 293 -18.63 -22.80 34.07
C LYS A 293 -18.97 -21.41 34.57
N LYS A 294 -18.34 -21.01 35.68
CA LYS A 294 -18.52 -19.67 36.27
C LYS A 294 -17.91 -18.55 35.42
N ALA A 295 -16.77 -18.81 34.78
CA ALA A 295 -16.08 -17.83 33.93
C ALA A 295 -16.71 -17.79 32.53
N ARG A 296 -16.92 -16.57 32.01
CA ARG A 296 -17.35 -16.36 30.62
C ARG A 296 -16.22 -16.71 29.65
N PRO A 297 -16.52 -17.37 28.52
CA PRO A 297 -15.51 -17.67 27.51
C PRO A 297 -15.03 -16.37 26.85
N ALA A 298 -13.77 -16.33 26.45
CA ALA A 298 -13.24 -15.20 25.69
C ALA A 298 -13.87 -15.17 24.29
N ILE A 299 -13.96 -13.98 23.68
CA ILE A 299 -14.52 -13.81 22.32
C ILE A 299 -13.86 -14.74 21.29
N ALA A 300 -12.54 -14.93 21.37
CA ALA A 300 -11.82 -15.82 20.48
C ALA A 300 -12.27 -17.30 20.62
N GLN A 301 -12.69 -17.74 21.80
CA GLN A 301 -13.19 -19.11 22.00
C GLN A 301 -14.57 -19.29 21.37
N VAL A 302 -15.45 -18.28 21.55
CA VAL A 302 -16.78 -18.27 20.92
C VAL A 302 -16.66 -18.27 19.40
N VAL A 303 -15.84 -17.36 18.86
CA VAL A 303 -15.61 -17.25 17.43
C VAL A 303 -14.91 -18.50 16.87
N ALA A 304 -13.92 -19.06 17.56
CA ALA A 304 -13.27 -20.29 17.10
C ALA A 304 -14.23 -21.48 17.07
N SER A 305 -15.11 -21.63 18.07
CA SER A 305 -16.15 -22.67 18.07
C SER A 305 -17.11 -22.51 16.89
N PHE A 306 -17.57 -21.28 16.64
CA PHE A 306 -18.40 -20.94 15.49
C PHE A 306 -17.72 -21.23 14.15
N LEU A 307 -16.45 -20.86 13.99
CA LEU A 307 -15.69 -21.16 12.76
C LEU A 307 -15.53 -22.68 12.57
N LYS A 308 -15.23 -23.43 13.64
CA LYS A 308 -15.12 -24.90 13.59
C LYS A 308 -16.43 -25.57 13.21
N SER A 309 -17.58 -25.08 13.69
CA SER A 309 -18.90 -25.61 13.31
C SER A 309 -19.19 -25.40 11.82
N ARG A 310 -18.63 -24.34 11.22
CA ARG A 310 -18.67 -24.05 9.76
C ARG A 310 -17.56 -24.76 8.96
N ARG A 311 -16.73 -25.57 9.62
CA ARG A 311 -15.54 -26.26 9.06
C ARG A 311 -14.48 -25.29 8.51
N ILE A 312 -14.27 -24.17 9.20
CA ILE A 312 -13.29 -23.14 8.85
C ILE A 312 -12.16 -23.18 9.87
N ASN A 313 -10.92 -23.32 9.38
CA ASN A 313 -9.71 -23.33 10.20
C ASN A 313 -8.69 -22.25 9.78
N ARG A 314 -9.03 -21.43 8.78
CA ARG A 314 -8.23 -20.32 8.29
C ARG A 314 -9.15 -19.18 7.89
N VAL A 315 -8.80 -17.97 8.29
CA VAL A 315 -9.52 -16.74 7.95
C VAL A 315 -8.54 -15.64 7.54
N GLU A 316 -8.97 -14.83 6.59
CA GLU A 316 -8.38 -13.54 6.28
C GLU A 316 -8.98 -12.47 7.21
N VAL A 317 -8.15 -11.58 7.75
CA VAL A 317 -8.54 -10.53 8.71
C VAL A 317 -7.98 -9.17 8.27
N PRO A 318 -8.53 -8.03 8.71
CA PRO A 318 -7.94 -6.74 8.35
C PRO A 318 -6.56 -6.55 8.99
N GLY A 319 -5.74 -5.64 8.43
CA GLY A 319 -4.38 -5.40 8.91
C GLY A 319 -4.30 -4.87 10.35
N ASP A 320 -5.35 -4.21 10.83
CA ASP A 320 -5.52 -3.67 12.17
C ASP A 320 -6.28 -4.62 13.13
N PHE A 321 -6.51 -5.88 12.73
CA PHE A 321 -7.27 -6.83 13.53
C PHE A 321 -6.67 -7.02 14.94
N PRO A 322 -7.48 -6.99 16.03
CA PRO A 322 -6.96 -6.97 17.39
C PRO A 322 -6.00 -8.13 17.68
N HIS A 323 -4.74 -7.79 17.99
CA HIS A 323 -3.66 -8.77 18.14
C HIS A 323 -3.96 -9.87 19.19
N LEU A 324 -4.62 -9.50 20.30
CA LEU A 324 -5.02 -10.44 21.33
C LEU A 324 -6.05 -11.47 20.82
N ILE A 325 -7.01 -11.02 20.01
CA ILE A 325 -8.01 -11.90 19.41
C ILE A 325 -7.34 -12.82 18.40
N ALA A 326 -6.50 -12.30 17.50
CA ALA A 326 -5.76 -13.10 16.53
C ALA A 326 -4.93 -14.21 17.20
N THR A 327 -4.18 -13.84 18.24
CA THR A 327 -3.33 -14.77 18.99
C THR A 327 -4.15 -15.86 19.67
N ASN A 328 -5.29 -15.50 20.25
CA ASN A 328 -6.16 -16.48 20.91
C ASN A 328 -6.90 -17.37 19.91
N LEU A 329 -7.30 -16.85 18.74
CA LEU A 329 -7.82 -17.68 17.64
C LEU A 329 -6.79 -18.71 17.17
N GLN A 330 -5.52 -18.32 17.07
CA GLN A 330 -4.43 -19.24 16.70
C GLN A 330 -4.22 -20.35 17.75
N LYS A 331 -4.29 -20.01 19.05
CA LYS A 331 -4.26 -21.02 20.13
C LYS A 331 -5.43 -22.00 20.05
N GLU A 332 -6.59 -21.52 19.58
CA GLU A 332 -7.76 -22.35 19.33
C GLU A 332 -7.68 -23.14 18.00
N GLY A 333 -6.56 -23.06 17.27
CA GLY A 333 -6.33 -23.80 16.02
C GLY A 333 -6.88 -23.12 14.77
N ILE A 334 -7.26 -21.84 14.84
CA ILE A 334 -7.69 -21.02 13.70
C ILE A 334 -6.52 -20.18 13.19
N LYS A 335 -6.09 -20.43 11.95
CA LYS A 335 -5.05 -19.62 11.30
C LYS A 335 -5.63 -18.27 10.88
N THR A 336 -4.98 -17.18 11.24
CA THR A 336 -5.33 -15.83 10.80
C THR A 336 -4.26 -15.30 9.85
N ALA A 337 -4.64 -14.76 8.70
CA ALA A 337 -3.74 -14.07 7.79
C ALA A 337 -4.26 -12.64 7.55
N PRO A 338 -3.42 -11.60 7.69
CA PRO A 338 -3.85 -10.25 7.34
C PRO A 338 -4.07 -10.14 5.83
N ALA A 339 -5.11 -9.40 5.43
CA ALA A 339 -5.30 -9.00 4.05
C ALA A 339 -4.15 -8.09 3.57
N SER A 340 -3.81 -8.17 2.29
CA SER A 340 -2.78 -7.31 1.68
C SER A 340 -3.24 -5.86 1.47
N SER A 341 -4.54 -5.61 1.58
CA SER A 341 -5.23 -4.32 1.42
C SER A 341 -6.43 -4.27 2.37
N THR A 342 -7.39 -3.36 2.14
CA THR A 342 -8.72 -3.43 2.78
C THR A 342 -9.38 -4.79 2.51
N LEU A 343 -10.23 -5.27 3.43
CA LEU A 343 -10.90 -6.56 3.26
C LEU A 343 -11.88 -6.59 2.09
N TRP A 344 -12.40 -5.41 1.72
CA TRP A 344 -13.26 -5.20 0.56
C TRP A 344 -12.63 -4.14 -0.36
N PRO A 345 -11.70 -4.52 -1.25
CA PRO A 345 -11.10 -3.60 -2.21
C PRO A 345 -12.12 -3.01 -3.19
N GLU A 346 -13.31 -3.63 -3.30
CA GLU A 346 -14.45 -3.12 -4.07
C GLU A 346 -14.89 -1.73 -3.59
N ARG A 347 -14.58 -1.37 -2.33
CA ARG A 347 -14.78 -0.01 -1.80
C ARG A 347 -14.14 1.05 -2.69
N VAL A 348 -13.05 0.79 -3.40
CA VAL A 348 -12.37 1.81 -4.22
C VAL A 348 -13.25 2.33 -5.36
N ILE A 349 -14.13 1.48 -5.92
CA ILE A 349 -15.02 1.84 -7.03
C ILE A 349 -16.42 2.01 -6.49
N LYS A 350 -16.94 3.25 -6.51
CA LYS A 350 -18.23 3.57 -5.91
C LYS A 350 -19.38 3.19 -6.83
N THR A 351 -20.38 2.53 -6.25
CA THR A 351 -21.67 2.34 -6.91
C THR A 351 -22.43 3.68 -7.04
N PRO A 352 -23.45 3.78 -7.91
CA PRO A 352 -24.25 4.99 -8.04
C PRO A 352 -24.87 5.49 -6.72
N ASP A 353 -25.32 4.57 -5.85
CA ASP A 353 -25.89 4.92 -4.55
C ASP A 353 -24.83 5.47 -3.58
N GLU A 354 -23.61 4.95 -3.63
CA GLU A 354 -22.50 5.47 -2.84
C GLU A 354 -22.07 6.86 -3.32
N ILE A 355 -22.02 7.10 -4.63
CA ILE A 355 -21.75 8.43 -5.20
C ILE A 355 -22.84 9.41 -4.75
N LYS A 356 -24.10 8.99 -4.73
CA LYS A 356 -25.21 9.80 -4.22
C LYS A 356 -25.05 10.10 -2.72
N ALA A 357 -24.64 9.11 -1.92
CA ALA A 357 -24.39 9.29 -0.49
C ALA A 357 -23.23 10.24 -0.20
N ILE A 358 -22.11 10.13 -0.93
CA ILE A 358 -20.97 11.05 -0.83
C ILE A 358 -21.38 12.45 -1.30
N THR A 359 -22.15 12.56 -2.38
CA THR A 359 -22.66 13.86 -2.83
C THR A 359 -23.53 14.52 -1.77
N ALA A 360 -24.40 13.76 -1.08
CA ALA A 360 -25.20 14.28 0.02
C ALA A 360 -24.34 14.71 1.22
N ALA A 361 -23.34 13.92 1.59
CA ALA A 361 -22.38 14.28 2.64
C ALA A 361 -21.60 15.56 2.30
N ASN A 362 -21.25 15.73 1.03
CA ASN A 362 -20.61 16.95 0.55
C ASN A 362 -21.54 18.17 0.66
N ARG A 363 -22.85 18.04 0.40
CA ARG A 363 -23.82 19.13 0.63
C ARG A 363 -23.89 19.56 2.10
N ILE A 364 -23.71 18.63 3.03
CA ILE A 364 -23.63 18.92 4.47
C ILE A 364 -22.37 19.76 4.77
N ALA A 365 -21.24 19.39 4.17
CA ALA A 365 -19.99 20.14 4.29
C ALA A 365 -20.15 21.58 3.75
N GLU A 366 -20.82 21.73 2.61
CA GLU A 366 -21.15 23.03 2.02
C GLU A 366 -22.03 23.91 2.92
N ALA A 367 -22.93 23.31 3.71
CA ALA A 367 -23.72 24.07 4.68
C ALA A 367 -22.84 24.68 5.79
N GLY A 368 -21.80 23.97 6.23
CA GLY A 368 -20.81 24.51 7.16
C GLY A 368 -20.02 25.67 6.56
N LEU A 369 -19.53 25.54 5.34
CA LEU A 369 -18.84 26.65 4.64
C LEU A 369 -19.76 27.85 4.40
N ALA A 370 -21.01 27.62 4.01
CA ALA A 370 -22.02 28.67 3.86
C ALA A 370 -22.18 29.48 5.14
N ARG A 371 -22.22 28.78 6.29
CA ARG A 371 -22.32 29.42 7.59
C ARG A 371 -21.09 30.26 7.92
N ALA A 372 -19.89 29.76 7.61
CA ALA A 372 -18.67 30.54 7.80
C ALA A 372 -18.68 31.83 6.97
N GLU A 373 -19.05 31.71 5.68
CA GLU A 373 -19.11 32.86 4.78
C GLU A 373 -20.15 33.89 5.23
N GLU A 374 -21.33 33.46 5.69
CA GLU A 374 -22.36 34.33 6.26
C GLU A 374 -21.82 35.13 7.45
N ILE A 375 -21.15 34.46 8.39
CA ILE A 375 -20.59 35.11 9.59
C ILE A 375 -19.47 36.08 9.22
N LEU A 376 -18.58 35.70 8.30
CA LEU A 376 -17.50 36.56 7.84
C LEU A 376 -18.04 37.81 7.14
N LYS A 377 -19.09 37.69 6.31
CA LYS A 377 -19.78 38.84 5.69
C LYS A 377 -20.42 39.76 6.72
N ALA A 378 -21.08 39.18 7.72
CA ALA A 378 -21.72 39.92 8.80
C ALA A 378 -20.73 40.49 9.83
N SER A 379 -19.43 40.17 9.73
CA SER A 379 -18.43 40.63 10.68
C SER A 379 -17.97 42.06 10.40
N GLU A 380 -17.74 42.83 11.47
CA GLU A 380 -17.20 44.18 11.41
C GLU A 380 -15.68 44.16 11.59
N ILE A 381 -14.97 45.03 10.87
CA ILE A 381 -13.51 45.18 10.99
C ILE A 381 -13.20 46.28 12.01
N ARG A 382 -12.51 45.92 13.10
CA ARG A 382 -12.03 46.89 14.10
C ARG A 382 -10.83 47.69 13.61
N LYS A 383 -10.52 48.78 14.33
CA LYS A 383 -9.30 49.56 14.15
C LYS A 383 -8.01 48.73 14.31
N ASP A 384 -8.03 47.70 15.17
CA ASP A 384 -6.91 46.76 15.35
C ASP A 384 -7.00 45.54 14.42
N HIS A 385 -7.78 45.65 13.33
CA HIS A 385 -8.02 44.63 12.30
C HIS A 385 -8.70 43.34 12.77
N LYS A 386 -8.98 43.17 14.07
CA LYS A 386 -9.77 42.03 14.56
C LYS A 386 -11.19 42.06 14.00
N LEU A 387 -11.71 40.89 13.66
CA LEU A 387 -13.10 40.73 13.25
C LEU A 387 -14.01 40.71 14.48
N LEU A 388 -15.14 41.42 14.41
CA LEU A 388 -16.22 41.38 15.39
C LEU A 388 -17.42 40.69 14.77
N TRP A 389 -18.05 39.78 15.49
CA TRP A 389 -19.36 39.24 15.13
C TRP A 389 -20.26 39.28 16.36
N SER A 390 -21.47 39.84 16.20
CA SER A 390 -22.43 40.00 17.30
C SER A 390 -21.82 40.72 18.52
N GLY A 391 -21.04 41.78 18.29
CA GLY A 391 -20.40 42.59 19.33
C GLY A 391 -19.22 41.94 20.06
N LYS A 392 -18.79 40.74 19.67
CA LYS A 392 -17.65 40.02 20.27
C LYS A 392 -16.56 39.76 19.24
N VAL A 393 -15.31 39.63 19.68
CA VAL A 393 -14.20 39.24 18.80
C VAL A 393 -14.52 37.87 18.21
N LEU A 394 -14.54 37.77 16.89
CA LEU A 394 -14.72 36.51 16.18
C LEU A 394 -13.41 35.74 16.24
N THR A 395 -13.47 34.53 16.80
CA THR A 395 -12.31 33.64 16.91
C THR A 395 -12.46 32.42 16.02
N SER A 396 -11.34 31.74 15.77
CA SER A 396 -11.30 30.46 15.05
C SER A 396 -12.23 29.43 15.68
N GLU A 397 -12.24 29.32 17.01
CA GLU A 397 -13.11 28.41 17.77
C GLU A 397 -14.60 28.73 17.57
N THR A 398 -14.95 30.02 17.60
CA THR A 398 -16.33 30.47 17.44
C THR A 398 -16.83 30.15 16.04
N LEU A 399 -16.03 30.48 15.01
CA LEU A 399 -16.41 30.22 13.63
C LEU A 399 -16.52 28.70 13.35
N ARG A 400 -15.57 27.89 13.83
CA ARG A 400 -15.65 26.42 13.75
C ARG A 400 -16.93 25.88 14.39
N THR A 401 -17.25 26.34 15.59
CA THR A 401 -18.44 25.87 16.32
C THR A 401 -19.70 26.15 15.52
N GLU A 402 -19.81 27.33 14.91
CA GLU A 402 -20.95 27.69 14.08
C GLU A 402 -21.04 26.86 12.79
N MET A 403 -19.89 26.58 12.15
CA MET A 403 -19.82 25.65 11.01
C MET A 403 -20.29 24.25 11.38
N GLU A 404 -19.85 23.73 12.53
CA GLU A 404 -20.21 22.40 13.04
C GLU A 404 -21.70 22.32 13.43
N ILE A 405 -22.27 23.37 14.00
CA ILE A 405 -23.72 23.46 14.25
C ILE A 405 -24.49 23.39 12.92
N ALA A 406 -24.03 24.08 11.88
CA ALA A 406 -24.67 24.01 10.56
C ALA A 406 -24.59 22.60 9.95
N VAL A 407 -23.45 21.91 10.11
CA VAL A 407 -23.30 20.50 9.74
C VAL A 407 -24.33 19.62 10.46
N VAL A 408 -24.45 19.74 11.78
CA VAL A 408 -25.39 18.93 12.57
C VAL A 408 -26.83 19.19 12.13
N ARG A 409 -27.19 20.46 11.92
CA ARG A 409 -28.52 20.85 11.41
C ARG A 409 -28.81 20.29 10.01
N ALA A 410 -27.79 20.11 9.18
CA ALA A 410 -27.91 19.52 7.85
C ALA A 410 -27.92 17.97 7.85
N GLY A 411 -27.88 17.32 9.02
CA GLY A 411 -27.90 15.86 9.15
C GLY A 411 -26.51 15.20 9.14
N GLY A 412 -25.46 15.98 9.43
CA GLY A 412 -24.10 15.50 9.61
C GLY A 412 -23.72 15.19 11.05
N GLU A 413 -22.67 14.41 11.21
CA GLU A 413 -21.94 14.21 12.46
C GLU A 413 -20.74 15.17 12.47
N ALA A 414 -20.75 16.14 13.39
CA ALA A 414 -19.58 17.00 13.62
C ALA A 414 -18.58 16.27 14.51
N ARG A 415 -17.34 16.09 14.01
CA ARG A 415 -16.29 15.33 14.71
C ARG A 415 -15.38 16.19 15.58
N GLY A 416 -15.52 17.52 15.49
CA GLY A 416 -14.68 18.49 16.18
C GLY A 416 -13.36 18.79 15.45
N ASP A 417 -13.16 18.28 14.24
CA ASP A 417 -11.89 18.37 13.51
C ASP A 417 -11.87 19.49 12.45
N THR A 418 -12.94 20.29 12.35
CA THR A 418 -13.02 21.44 11.44
C THR A 418 -11.80 22.35 11.58
N ILE A 419 -11.33 22.93 10.49
CA ILE A 419 -10.21 23.88 10.47
C ILE A 419 -10.72 25.27 10.09
N VAL A 420 -10.35 26.25 10.90
CA VAL A 420 -10.47 27.69 10.62
C VAL A 420 -9.13 28.31 11.02
N ALA A 421 -8.18 28.39 10.08
CA ALA A 421 -6.83 28.88 10.37
C ALA A 421 -6.57 30.21 9.65
N CYS A 422 -6.10 31.22 10.38
CA CYS A 422 -5.89 32.59 9.89
C CYS A 422 -4.40 32.93 9.76
N GLY A 423 -4.02 33.57 8.65
CA GLY A 423 -2.65 34.04 8.41
C GLY A 423 -1.63 32.91 8.44
N ASP A 424 -0.52 33.10 9.16
CA ASP A 424 0.58 32.14 9.25
C ASP A 424 0.21 30.84 9.98
N ALA A 425 -0.82 30.85 10.83
CA ALA A 425 -1.31 29.63 11.46
C ALA A 425 -1.77 28.62 10.40
N ALA A 426 -2.32 29.11 9.27
CA ALA A 426 -2.74 28.28 8.15
C ALA A 426 -1.58 27.63 7.38
N CYS A 427 -0.31 27.94 7.70
CA CYS A 427 0.85 27.30 7.07
C CYS A 427 1.13 25.89 7.60
N ASP A 428 0.58 25.54 8.77
CA ASP A 428 0.46 24.14 9.18
C ASP A 428 -0.87 23.60 8.61
N PRO A 429 -0.85 22.64 7.67
CA PRO A 429 -2.06 22.16 7.01
C PRO A 429 -3.06 21.51 7.98
N HIS A 430 -2.62 21.08 9.16
CA HIS A 430 -3.45 20.44 10.19
C HIS A 430 -3.72 21.34 11.41
N GLU A 431 -3.27 22.59 11.39
CA GLU A 431 -3.62 23.55 12.44
C GLU A 431 -5.10 23.87 12.35
N ARG A 432 -5.87 23.51 13.38
CA ARG A 432 -7.31 23.81 13.47
C ARG A 432 -7.57 25.30 13.51
N GLY A 433 -6.59 26.08 13.97
CA GLY A 433 -6.61 27.51 14.20
C GLY A 433 -6.96 27.84 15.64
N HIS A 434 -6.61 29.04 16.08
CA HIS A 434 -6.86 29.46 17.45
C HIS A 434 -6.96 30.98 17.55
N GLY A 435 -7.74 31.45 18.52
CA GLY A 435 -7.82 32.86 18.86
C GLY A 435 -8.46 33.76 17.77
N PRO A 436 -8.26 35.09 17.88
CA PRO A 436 -8.94 36.07 17.03
C PRO A 436 -8.65 35.88 15.53
N LEU A 437 -9.68 36.08 14.71
CA LEU A 437 -9.53 36.25 13.26
C LEU A 437 -9.25 37.71 12.93
N PHE A 438 -8.42 37.94 11.91
CA PHE A 438 -7.99 39.27 11.48
C PHE A 438 -8.41 39.53 10.04
N ALA A 439 -8.87 40.75 9.78
CA ALA A 439 -9.07 41.25 8.43
C ALA A 439 -7.76 41.29 7.65
N HIS A 440 -7.86 41.28 6.32
CA HIS A 440 -6.72 41.35 5.39
C HIS A 440 -5.75 40.15 5.48
N GLN A 441 -6.18 39.07 6.12
CA GLN A 441 -5.43 37.81 6.19
C GLN A 441 -6.21 36.69 5.50
N LEU A 442 -5.46 35.75 4.92
CA LEU A 442 -6.02 34.51 4.38
C LEU A 442 -6.56 33.66 5.52
N ILE A 443 -7.73 33.06 5.32
CA ILE A 443 -8.39 32.16 6.27
C ILE A 443 -8.70 30.86 5.53
N ILE A 444 -8.04 29.76 5.91
CA ILE A 444 -8.41 28.41 5.46
C ILE A 444 -9.63 27.96 6.26
N LEU A 445 -10.67 27.57 5.56
CA LEU A 445 -11.89 26.94 6.05
C LEU A 445 -11.94 25.53 5.46
N ASP A 446 -11.73 24.51 6.27
CA ASP A 446 -11.75 23.11 5.85
C ASP A 446 -12.68 22.29 6.76
N ILE A 447 -13.61 21.56 6.13
CA ILE A 447 -14.69 20.86 6.79
C ILE A 447 -15.05 19.55 6.10
N PHE A 448 -15.04 18.47 6.87
CA PHE A 448 -15.23 17.11 6.36
C PHE A 448 -16.20 16.27 7.22
N PRO A 449 -17.50 16.61 7.20
CA PRO A 449 -18.47 15.93 8.03
C PRO A 449 -18.79 14.53 7.49
N ARG A 450 -19.20 13.64 8.40
CA ARG A 450 -19.79 12.36 8.03
C ARG A 450 -21.31 12.50 8.01
N ALA A 451 -21.99 12.05 6.96
CA ALA A 451 -23.45 12.03 6.93
C ALA A 451 -23.99 11.01 7.94
N ALA A 452 -24.87 11.44 8.86
CA ALA A 452 -25.35 10.57 9.95
C ALA A 452 -26.13 9.35 9.45
N GLY A 453 -26.90 9.51 8.36
CA GLY A 453 -27.67 8.40 7.78
C GLY A 453 -26.80 7.37 7.07
N SER A 454 -25.95 7.79 6.14
CA SER A 454 -25.21 6.89 5.24
C SER A 454 -23.83 6.48 5.75
N GLY A 455 -23.20 7.32 6.59
CA GLY A 455 -21.84 7.12 7.07
C GLY A 455 -20.74 7.50 6.09
N TYR A 456 -21.08 8.07 4.93
CA TYR A 456 -20.11 8.60 3.98
C TYR A 456 -19.66 10.01 4.37
N TYR A 457 -18.43 10.34 4.05
CA TYR A 457 -17.83 11.66 4.28
C TYR A 457 -18.07 12.62 3.11
N GLY A 458 -18.27 13.89 3.44
CA GLY A 458 -18.01 15.02 2.56
C GLY A 458 -16.66 15.62 2.91
N ASP A 459 -16.07 16.39 2.01
CA ASP A 459 -14.77 17.01 2.24
C ASP A 459 -14.59 18.25 1.35
N ILE A 460 -14.33 19.40 1.97
CA ILE A 460 -14.22 20.67 1.24
C ILE A 460 -13.42 21.72 1.99
N THR A 461 -12.34 22.15 1.35
CA THR A 461 -11.56 23.32 1.74
C THR A 461 -11.82 24.55 0.84
N ARG A 462 -11.97 25.72 1.45
CA ARG A 462 -11.88 27.05 0.81
C ARG A 462 -10.93 27.95 1.58
N THR A 463 -10.15 28.74 0.85
CA THR A 463 -9.40 29.85 1.44
C THR A 463 -10.06 31.17 1.05
N VAL A 464 -10.43 31.96 2.05
CA VAL A 464 -11.12 33.26 1.90
C VAL A 464 -10.34 34.35 2.61
N LEU A 465 -10.74 35.61 2.40
CA LEU A 465 -10.17 36.76 3.09
C LEU A 465 -11.28 37.77 3.40
N ARG A 466 -11.38 38.23 4.65
CA ARG A 466 -12.27 39.34 5.03
C ARG A 466 -11.54 40.67 4.88
N GLY A 467 -12.09 41.59 4.08
CA GLY A 467 -11.44 42.87 3.74
C GLY A 467 -10.70 42.79 2.39
N ARG A 468 -9.55 43.44 2.30
CA ARG A 468 -8.75 43.56 1.07
C ARG A 468 -7.46 42.76 1.15
N ALA A 469 -7.17 41.98 0.11
CA ALA A 469 -5.94 41.23 -0.06
C ALA A 469 -4.78 42.11 -0.53
N SER A 470 -3.56 41.74 -0.15
CA SER A 470 -2.34 42.21 -0.79
C SER A 470 -2.11 41.50 -2.13
N ASP A 471 -1.30 42.08 -3.01
CA ASP A 471 -0.94 41.44 -4.28
C ASP A 471 -0.27 40.08 -4.09
N ALA A 472 0.48 39.90 -3.00
CA ALA A 472 1.12 38.62 -2.67
C ALA A 472 0.08 37.55 -2.30
N GLN A 473 -0.96 37.92 -1.54
CA GLN A 473 -2.06 37.02 -1.17
C GLN A 473 -2.94 36.69 -2.38
N LEU A 474 -3.22 37.65 -3.26
CA LEU A 474 -3.95 37.40 -4.50
C LEU A 474 -3.17 36.41 -5.39
N ARG A 475 -1.86 36.64 -5.60
CA ARG A 475 -1.02 35.78 -6.44
C ARG A 475 -0.97 34.33 -5.94
N ILE A 476 -0.73 34.10 -4.64
CA ILE A 476 -0.70 32.73 -4.09
C ILE A 476 -2.07 32.05 -4.20
N TRP A 477 -3.16 32.79 -4.02
CA TRP A 477 -4.52 32.28 -4.15
C TRP A 477 -4.84 31.85 -5.58
N GLU A 478 -4.57 32.71 -6.56
CA GLU A 478 -4.78 32.43 -7.98
C GLU A 478 -3.88 31.29 -8.48
N THR A 479 -2.63 31.23 -8.01
CA THR A 479 -1.69 30.13 -8.28
C THR A 479 -2.27 28.80 -7.83
N CYS A 480 -2.75 28.72 -6.58
CA CYS A 480 -3.34 27.51 -6.04
C CYS A 480 -4.60 27.09 -6.82
N LEU A 481 -5.45 28.06 -7.17
CA LEU A 481 -6.65 27.82 -7.96
C LEU A 481 -6.33 27.30 -9.38
N ALA A 482 -5.31 27.85 -10.03
CA ALA A 482 -4.86 27.41 -11.35
C ALA A 482 -4.34 25.97 -11.32
N ALA A 483 -3.57 25.60 -10.29
CA ALA A 483 -3.09 24.24 -10.10
C ALA A 483 -4.23 23.23 -9.89
N GLN A 484 -5.27 23.60 -9.12
CA GLN A 484 -6.44 22.75 -8.94
C GLN A 484 -7.18 22.55 -10.28
N LYS A 485 -7.39 23.62 -11.06
CA LYS A 485 -8.01 23.54 -12.38
C LYS A 485 -7.20 22.66 -13.35
N PHE A 486 -5.87 22.75 -13.30
CA PHE A 486 -4.98 21.87 -14.05
C PHE A 486 -5.21 20.40 -13.69
N ALA A 487 -5.25 20.06 -12.40
CA ALA A 487 -5.50 18.69 -11.96
C ALA A 487 -6.87 18.18 -12.42
N LEU A 488 -7.93 18.96 -12.21
CA LEU A 488 -9.29 18.60 -12.63
C LEU A 488 -9.39 18.32 -14.14
N LYS A 489 -8.67 19.08 -14.97
CA LYS A 489 -8.61 18.87 -16.43
C LYS A 489 -7.81 17.62 -16.82
N ALA A 490 -6.79 17.26 -16.04
CA ALA A 490 -5.90 16.14 -16.33
C ALA A 490 -6.48 14.78 -15.89
N ILE A 491 -7.38 14.76 -14.90
CA ILE A 491 -7.99 13.52 -14.40
C ILE A 491 -8.89 12.89 -15.47
N ARG A 492 -8.54 11.67 -15.87
CA ARG A 492 -9.33 10.76 -16.71
C ARG A 492 -8.83 9.32 -16.53
N PRO A 493 -9.58 8.30 -16.96
CA PRO A 493 -9.15 6.91 -16.85
C PRO A 493 -7.77 6.64 -17.45
N GLY A 494 -6.99 5.82 -16.76
CA GLY A 494 -5.64 5.39 -17.18
C GLY A 494 -4.51 6.37 -16.86
N ILE A 495 -4.81 7.58 -16.39
CA ILE A 495 -3.77 8.54 -15.97
C ILE A 495 -3.23 8.16 -14.60
N ALA A 496 -1.91 8.20 -14.46
CA ALA A 496 -1.23 8.01 -13.19
C ALA A 496 -1.32 9.28 -12.34
N GLY A 497 -1.83 9.19 -11.12
CA GLY A 497 -2.01 10.37 -10.25
C GLY A 497 -0.69 11.07 -9.92
N ILE A 498 0.43 10.34 -9.91
CA ILE A 498 1.76 10.88 -9.64
C ILE A 498 2.21 11.88 -10.72
N GLU A 499 1.77 11.72 -11.97
CA GLU A 499 2.07 12.66 -13.06
C GLU A 499 1.40 14.01 -12.80
N ILE A 500 0.13 13.99 -12.36
CA ILE A 500 -0.60 15.21 -11.99
C ILE A 500 0.05 15.88 -10.77
N HIS A 501 0.38 15.10 -9.74
CA HIS A 501 1.01 15.61 -8.54
C HIS A 501 2.35 16.31 -8.84
N ASN A 502 3.20 15.67 -9.64
CA ASN A 502 4.49 16.25 -10.05
C ASN A 502 4.29 17.48 -10.95
N GLY A 503 3.29 17.47 -11.85
CA GLY A 503 2.94 18.63 -12.65
C GLY A 503 2.57 19.86 -11.79
N ILE A 504 1.79 19.66 -10.72
CA ILE A 504 1.49 20.73 -9.75
C ILE A 504 2.75 21.22 -9.05
N LYS A 505 3.62 20.32 -8.57
CA LYS A 505 4.88 20.70 -7.90
C LYS A 505 5.79 21.52 -8.81
N THR A 506 5.93 21.11 -10.07
CA THR A 506 6.70 21.87 -11.07
C THR A 506 6.08 23.24 -11.30
N TYR A 507 4.77 23.30 -11.53
CA TYR A 507 4.05 24.57 -11.71
C TYR A 507 4.23 25.52 -10.51
N PHE A 508 4.07 25.04 -9.28
CA PHE A 508 4.29 25.88 -8.09
C PHE A 508 5.72 26.38 -7.98
N ALA A 509 6.72 25.55 -8.27
CA ALA A 509 8.12 25.98 -8.29
C ALA A 509 8.36 27.09 -9.34
N GLU A 510 7.78 26.95 -10.54
CA GLU A 510 7.86 27.97 -11.61
C GLU A 510 7.18 29.29 -11.24
N GLN A 511 6.12 29.24 -10.43
CA GLN A 511 5.45 30.43 -9.88
C GLN A 511 6.15 31.02 -8.65
N GLY A 512 7.30 30.46 -8.25
CA GLY A 512 8.10 30.97 -7.12
C GLY A 512 7.75 30.37 -5.75
N TYR A 513 6.97 29.30 -5.71
CA TYR A 513 6.56 28.58 -4.50
C TYR A 513 7.07 27.12 -4.48
N PRO A 514 8.39 26.87 -4.54
CA PRO A 514 8.93 25.52 -4.52
C PRO A 514 8.62 24.80 -3.20
N THR A 515 8.45 23.48 -3.26
CA THR A 515 8.36 22.64 -2.05
C THR A 515 9.75 22.41 -1.48
N GLU A 516 10.04 22.96 -0.30
CA GLU A 516 11.35 22.86 0.33
C GLU A 516 11.29 23.02 1.84
N ILE A 517 12.42 22.80 2.51
CA ILE A 517 12.57 23.04 3.94
C ILE A 517 13.34 24.36 4.14
N ARG A 518 12.74 25.33 4.83
CA ARG A 518 13.38 26.58 5.27
C ARG A 518 13.31 26.66 6.79
N ASP A 519 14.45 26.96 7.43
CA ASP A 519 14.56 27.07 8.89
C ASP A 519 13.96 25.88 9.66
N GLY A 520 14.16 24.67 9.11
CA GLY A 520 13.66 23.42 9.70
C GLY A 520 12.17 23.16 9.53
N ARG A 521 11.45 23.96 8.72
CA ARG A 521 10.02 23.81 8.44
C ARG A 521 9.76 23.60 6.95
N TRP A 522 8.71 22.86 6.62
CA TRP A 522 8.25 22.71 5.24
C TRP A 522 7.55 23.97 4.74
N HIS A 523 7.86 24.35 3.50
CA HIS A 523 7.25 25.46 2.75
C HIS A 523 6.76 24.93 1.40
N GLY A 524 5.75 25.58 0.82
CA GLY A 524 5.21 25.21 -0.51
C GLY A 524 4.16 24.10 -0.43
N PHE A 525 4.26 23.10 -1.31
CA PHE A 525 3.27 22.02 -1.43
C PHE A 525 3.87 20.65 -1.06
N PHE A 526 3.69 20.25 0.20
CA PHE A 526 4.36 19.08 0.81
C PHE A 526 3.41 17.95 1.23
N HIS A 527 2.12 18.02 0.88
CA HIS A 527 1.16 16.93 1.03
C HIS A 527 0.75 16.37 -0.34
N GLY A 528 -0.06 15.30 -0.35
CA GLY A 528 -0.61 14.74 -1.59
C GLY A 528 -1.61 15.69 -2.25
N THR A 529 -1.82 15.54 -3.57
CA THR A 529 -2.85 16.33 -4.31
C THR A 529 -4.27 15.95 -3.92
N GLY A 530 -4.47 14.78 -3.31
CA GLY A 530 -5.76 14.33 -2.83
C GLY A 530 -5.76 12.86 -2.46
N HIS A 531 -6.92 12.37 -2.03
CA HIS A 531 -7.13 11.02 -1.54
C HIS A 531 -8.54 10.49 -1.81
N GLY A 532 -8.69 9.17 -1.82
CA GLY A 532 -9.99 8.52 -1.87
C GLY A 532 -10.90 9.00 -0.73
N LEU A 533 -12.18 9.12 -1.04
CA LEU A 533 -13.21 9.59 -0.11
C LEU A 533 -14.44 8.68 -0.16
N GLY A 534 -14.89 8.22 1.01
CA GLY A 534 -16.02 7.32 1.11
C GLY A 534 -16.51 7.15 2.53
N LEU A 535 -16.53 5.91 3.03
CA LEU A 535 -16.90 5.61 4.42
C LEU A 535 -15.78 5.97 5.42
N GLU A 536 -14.59 6.25 4.90
CA GLU A 536 -13.47 6.86 5.62
C GLU A 536 -13.17 8.21 4.99
N ILE A 537 -12.70 9.14 5.81
CA ILE A 537 -12.17 10.43 5.32
C ILE A 537 -11.00 10.20 4.37
N HIS A 538 -10.18 9.20 4.66
CA HIS A 538 -8.95 8.89 3.97
C HIS A 538 -8.94 7.43 3.50
N GLU A 539 -9.28 7.17 2.24
CA GLU A 539 -9.20 5.84 1.63
C GLU A 539 -8.42 5.86 0.30
N GLU A 540 -8.31 4.69 -0.36
CA GLU A 540 -7.73 4.61 -1.69
C GLU A 540 -8.70 5.18 -2.75
N PRO A 541 -8.21 5.78 -3.85
CA PRO A 541 -6.82 5.85 -4.26
C PRO A 541 -6.04 7.04 -3.69
N ARG A 542 -4.74 6.88 -3.43
CA ARG A 542 -3.80 8.01 -3.23
C ARG A 542 -3.15 8.41 -4.55
N PHE A 543 -3.09 9.71 -4.87
CA PHE A 543 -2.50 10.20 -6.12
C PHE A 543 -1.12 9.59 -6.43
N ALA A 544 -0.26 9.45 -5.43
CA ALA A 544 1.09 8.90 -5.59
C ALA A 544 1.14 7.45 -6.11
N ALA A 545 0.10 6.65 -5.88
CA ALA A 545 0.02 5.25 -6.28
C ALA A 545 -1.13 4.95 -7.26
N ALA A 546 -2.00 5.93 -7.52
CA ALA A 546 -3.20 5.76 -8.31
C ALA A 546 -2.90 5.61 -9.81
N THR A 547 -3.60 4.69 -10.45
CA THR A 547 -4.00 4.82 -11.86
C THR A 547 -5.52 4.99 -11.86
N PHE A 548 -6.02 6.10 -12.40
CA PHE A 548 -7.43 6.44 -12.26
C PHE A 548 -8.34 5.50 -13.06
N GLN A 549 -9.47 5.12 -12.46
CA GLN A 549 -10.49 4.25 -13.04
C GLN A 549 -11.88 4.85 -12.82
N PRO A 550 -12.83 4.66 -13.76
CA PRO A 550 -14.21 5.10 -13.59
C PRO A 550 -14.82 4.63 -12.26
N GLY A 551 -15.60 5.50 -11.63
CA GLY A 551 -16.26 5.22 -10.34
C GLY A 551 -15.41 5.49 -9.10
N GLN A 552 -14.11 5.76 -9.22
CA GLN A 552 -13.31 6.24 -8.11
C GLN A 552 -13.77 7.64 -7.67
N VAL A 553 -13.86 7.86 -6.36
CA VAL A 553 -14.21 9.16 -5.75
C VAL A 553 -13.08 9.62 -4.84
N PHE A 554 -12.61 10.85 -5.02
CA PHE A 554 -11.48 11.40 -4.26
C PHE A 554 -11.50 12.93 -4.22
N THR A 555 -10.73 13.50 -3.29
CA THR A 555 -10.45 14.93 -3.17
C THR A 555 -9.42 15.40 -4.21
N VAL A 556 -9.50 16.67 -4.60
CA VAL A 556 -8.49 17.38 -5.40
C VAL A 556 -8.19 18.70 -4.70
N GLU A 557 -7.13 18.67 -3.90
CA GLU A 557 -6.85 19.61 -2.82
C GLU A 557 -5.42 20.18 -2.84
N PRO A 558 -4.88 20.70 -3.96
CA PRO A 558 -3.56 21.34 -3.90
C PRO A 558 -3.58 22.50 -2.90
N GLY A 559 -2.45 22.69 -2.22
CA GLY A 559 -2.25 23.76 -1.25
C GLY A 559 -0.84 24.33 -1.28
N ILE A 560 -0.72 25.63 -1.00
CA ILE A 560 0.54 26.36 -0.88
C ILE A 560 0.61 26.98 0.51
N TYR A 561 1.63 26.63 1.28
CA TYR A 561 1.85 27.14 2.63
C TYR A 561 3.12 28.00 2.66
N TRP A 562 2.95 29.30 2.88
CA TRP A 562 4.04 30.26 2.75
C TRP A 562 4.03 31.29 3.89
N PRO A 563 4.80 31.03 4.98
CA PRO A 563 4.94 31.97 6.10
C PRO A 563 5.25 33.39 5.66
N GLY A 564 4.59 34.36 6.28
CA GLY A 564 4.61 35.78 5.92
C GLY A 564 3.56 36.18 4.88
N ILE A 565 2.99 35.23 4.13
CA ILE A 565 1.82 35.45 3.24
C ILE A 565 0.58 34.76 3.81
N GLY A 566 0.73 33.50 4.25
CA GLY A 566 -0.32 32.62 4.77
C GLY A 566 -0.40 31.28 4.02
N GLY A 567 -1.44 30.51 4.32
CA GLY A 567 -1.78 29.26 3.63
C GLY A 567 -2.95 29.44 2.66
N VAL A 568 -2.90 28.77 1.51
CA VAL A 568 -4.04 28.59 0.60
C VAL A 568 -4.21 27.11 0.31
N ARG A 569 -5.44 26.60 0.44
CA ARG A 569 -5.87 25.30 -0.07
C ARG A 569 -7.24 25.44 -0.74
N HIS A 570 -7.40 24.73 -1.85
CA HIS A 570 -8.67 24.61 -2.58
C HIS A 570 -8.95 23.16 -2.86
N GLU A 571 -10.11 22.69 -2.41
CA GLU A 571 -10.46 21.29 -2.47
C GLU A 571 -11.86 21.07 -3.01
N ASP A 572 -11.99 20.09 -3.90
CA ASP A 572 -13.28 19.59 -4.32
C ASP A 572 -13.25 18.07 -4.39
N VAL A 573 -14.40 17.45 -4.21
CA VAL A 573 -14.60 16.02 -4.43
C VAL A 573 -15.00 15.78 -5.88
N VAL A 574 -14.36 14.81 -6.52
CA VAL A 574 -14.68 14.37 -7.88
C VAL A 574 -14.99 12.89 -7.94
N VAL A 575 -15.78 12.50 -8.94
CA VAL A 575 -15.88 11.11 -9.40
C VAL A 575 -15.25 10.99 -10.79
N VAL A 576 -14.43 9.96 -11.00
CA VAL A 576 -13.88 9.64 -12.32
C VAL A 576 -14.99 9.07 -13.20
N THR A 577 -15.14 9.61 -14.40
CA THR A 577 -16.07 9.13 -15.43
C THR A 577 -15.31 8.40 -16.52
N GLU A 578 -16.01 7.85 -17.52
CA GLU A 578 -15.39 7.14 -18.65
C GLU A 578 -14.40 8.00 -19.46
N THR A 579 -14.54 9.33 -19.43
CA THR A 579 -13.74 10.24 -20.28
C THR A 579 -13.01 11.33 -19.49
N GLY A 580 -13.18 11.40 -18.16
CA GLY A 580 -12.67 12.51 -17.36
C GLY A 580 -13.04 12.37 -15.89
N CYS A 581 -13.41 13.49 -15.26
CA CYS A 581 -14.03 13.50 -13.95
C CYS A 581 -15.22 14.46 -13.89
N LYS A 582 -16.06 14.29 -12.88
CA LYS A 582 -17.20 15.16 -12.58
C LYS A 582 -17.09 15.64 -11.13
N LEU A 583 -17.25 16.94 -10.93
CA LEU A 583 -17.33 17.54 -9.61
C LEU A 583 -18.60 17.09 -8.88
N LEU A 584 -18.42 16.63 -7.65
CA LEU A 584 -19.49 16.43 -6.68
C LEU A 584 -19.68 17.69 -5.82
N THR A 585 -18.63 18.49 -5.66
CA THR A 585 -18.69 19.83 -5.03
C THR A 585 -19.32 20.87 -5.95
N LYS A 586 -20.13 21.76 -5.39
CA LYS A 586 -20.77 22.89 -6.07
C LYS A 586 -20.51 24.23 -5.40
N TYR A 587 -19.99 24.26 -4.17
CA TYR A 587 -19.73 25.50 -3.46
C TYR A 587 -18.76 26.40 -4.24
N PRO A 588 -19.06 27.71 -4.37
CA PRO A 588 -18.19 28.65 -5.06
C PRO A 588 -16.82 28.76 -4.37
N LYS A 589 -15.87 29.41 -5.03
CA LYS A 589 -14.56 29.72 -4.46
C LYS A 589 -14.44 31.24 -4.28
N PRO A 590 -15.17 31.82 -3.31
CA PRO A 590 -15.03 33.24 -3.02
C PRO A 590 -13.60 33.51 -2.54
N PHE A 591 -13.07 34.69 -2.87
CA PHE A 591 -11.77 35.13 -2.36
C PHE A 591 -11.98 36.22 -1.31
N GLU A 592 -12.21 37.47 -1.75
CA GLU A 592 -12.51 38.58 -0.86
C GLU A 592 -13.99 38.57 -0.47
N ILE A 593 -14.24 38.53 0.85
CA ILE A 593 -15.55 38.62 1.45
C ILE A 593 -15.85 40.09 1.73
N ALA A 594 -16.71 40.66 0.88
CA ALA A 594 -17.16 42.07 0.90
C ALA A 594 -18.01 42.41 2.12
#